data_AF-A0A1Q8LKZ7-F1
#
_entry.id   AF-A0A1Q8LKZ7-F1
#
_cell.length_a   1.000
_cell.length_b   1.000
_cell.length_c   1.000
_cell.angle_alpha   90.00
_cell.angle_beta   90.00
_cell.angle_gamma   90.00
#
_symmetry.space_group_name_H-M   'P 1'
#
loop_
_entity.id
_entity.type
_entity.pdbx_description
1 polymer ?
#
loop_
_entity_poly.entity_id
_entity_poly.type
_entity_poly.pdbx_seq_one_letter_code
_entity_poly.pdbx_strand_id
1 'polypeptide(L)'
;MLVDLDDTGRCPTAATCAGCGTGQGELTVVTAGSGAGVLCVSLCPDCLTDDLAVPGPAAARGVAEHCGHLDIALSDMDAVLESGWSW
;
A
#
# COMPACT_ATOMS: atom_id res chain seq x y z
N MET A 1 -14.43 -11.59 10.30
CA MET A 1 -14.77 -10.68 9.19
C MET A 1 -13.53 -10.59 8.35
N LEU A 2 -13.59 -10.91 7.05
CA LEU A 2 -12.43 -10.78 6.17
C LEU A 2 -12.26 -9.28 5.88
N VAL A 3 -11.09 -8.71 6.16
CA VAL A 3 -10.77 -7.31 5.84
C VAL A 3 -10.38 -7.23 4.37
N ASP A 4 -10.78 -6.15 3.70
CA ASP A 4 -10.34 -5.84 2.35
C ASP A 4 -8.98 -5.14 2.41
N LEU A 5 -7.91 -5.82 1.98
CA LEU A 5 -6.57 -5.24 1.99
C LEU A 5 -6.40 -4.14 0.94
N ASP A 6 -7.29 -4.02 -0.05
CA ASP A 6 -7.28 -2.95 -1.05
C ASP A 6 -8.05 -1.69 -0.62
N ASP A 7 -8.66 -1.69 0.57
CA ASP A 7 -9.38 -0.51 1.06
C ASP A 7 -8.39 0.61 1.42
N THR A 8 -8.27 1.57 0.50
CA THR A 8 -7.46 2.79 0.67
C THR A 8 -8.29 3.97 1.18
N GLY A 9 -9.56 3.81 1.53
CA GLY A 9 -10.48 4.90 1.87
C GLY A 9 -10.07 5.73 3.10
N ARG A 10 -9.15 5.21 3.92
CA ARG A 10 -8.56 5.89 5.08
C ARG A 10 -7.07 6.19 4.93
N CYS A 11 -6.48 5.79 3.81
CA CYS A 11 -5.06 5.99 3.57
C CYS A 11 -4.80 7.43 3.12
N PRO A 12 -3.85 8.15 3.73
CA PRO A 12 -3.53 9.51 3.34
C PRO A 12 -2.79 9.53 1.99
N THR A 13 -3.14 10.50 1.15
CA THR A 13 -2.35 10.80 -0.05
C THR A 13 -1.05 11.49 0.34
N ALA A 14 0.08 10.93 -0.09
CA ALA A 14 1.40 11.52 0.12
C ALA A 14 1.59 12.79 -0.72
N ALA A 15 2.61 13.59 -0.38
CA ALA A 15 2.95 14.80 -1.14
C ALA A 15 3.72 14.52 -2.44
N THR A 16 4.26 13.31 -2.62
CA THR A 16 5.11 12.93 -3.74
C THR A 16 4.75 11.53 -4.25
N CYS A 17 4.85 11.34 -5.57
CA CYS A 17 4.69 10.03 -6.20
C CYS A 17 5.77 9.05 -5.70
N ALA A 18 5.36 7.85 -5.30
CA ALA A 18 6.27 6.80 -4.84
C ALA A 18 7.17 6.24 -5.96
N GLY A 19 6.71 6.29 -7.22
CA GLY A 19 7.46 5.80 -8.39
C GLY A 19 8.53 6.78 -8.88
N CYS A 20 8.16 8.04 -9.17
CA CYS A 20 9.08 9.02 -9.76
C CYS A 20 9.58 10.10 -8.78
N GLY A 21 9.04 10.15 -7.56
CA GLY A 21 9.43 11.12 -6.53
C GLY A 21 8.91 12.55 -6.74
N THR A 22 8.18 12.83 -7.82
CA THR A 22 7.69 14.18 -8.11
C THR A 22 6.43 14.50 -7.31
N GLY A 23 6.36 15.71 -6.74
CA GLY A 23 5.21 16.22 -5.97
C GLY A 23 4.29 17.16 -6.73
N GLN A 24 4.16 16.98 -8.05
CA GLN A 24 3.31 17.81 -8.89
C GLN A 24 2.24 16.93 -9.54
N GLY A 25 0.98 17.36 -9.49
CA GLY A 25 -0.16 16.67 -10.09
C GLY A 25 -1.08 15.96 -9.09
N GLU A 26 -2.16 15.38 -9.62
CA GLU A 26 -3.12 14.59 -8.86
C GLU A 26 -2.50 13.21 -8.56
N LEU A 27 -2.36 12.88 -7.28
CA LEU A 27 -1.86 11.58 -6.85
C LEU A 27 -3.03 10.71 -6.39
N THR A 28 -2.99 9.44 -6.78
CA THR A 28 -3.97 8.43 -6.36
C THR A 28 -3.32 7.49 -5.35
N VAL A 29 -4.02 7.19 -4.26
CA VAL A 29 -3.59 6.16 -3.31
C VAL A 29 -4.05 4.80 -3.84
N VAL A 30 -3.09 3.91 -4.01
CA VAL A 30 -3.31 2.52 -4.41
C VAL A 30 -2.60 1.59 -3.43
N THR A 31 -2.93 0.31 -3.48
CA THR A 31 -2.19 -0.74 -2.78
C THR A 31 -1.11 -1.32 -3.67
N ALA A 32 -0.03 -1.77 -3.04
CA ALA A 32 1.04 -2.51 -3.67
C ALA A 32 1.40 -3.72 -2.82
N GLY A 33 1.69 -4.85 -3.48
CA GLY A 33 2.24 -6.03 -2.83
C GLY A 33 3.74 -5.86 -2.57
N SER A 34 4.20 -6.39 -1.45
CA SER A 34 5.62 -6.49 -1.12
C SER A 34 5.94 -7.83 -0.47
N GLY A 35 7.22 -8.18 -0.37
CA GLY A 35 7.63 -9.36 0.40
C GLY A 35 7.31 -9.30 1.89
N ALA A 36 6.85 -8.15 2.41
CA ALA A 36 6.45 -7.94 3.80
C ALA A 36 4.93 -7.86 3.99
N GLY A 37 4.12 -7.86 2.93
CA GLY A 37 2.67 -7.67 2.98
C GLY A 37 2.17 -6.60 2.01
N VAL A 38 0.97 -6.08 2.24
CA VAL A 38 0.32 -5.04 1.42
C VAL A 38 0.52 -3.67 2.05
N LEU A 39 0.86 -2.67 1.23
CA LEU A 39 1.04 -1.30 1.67
C LEU A 39 0.31 -0.32 0.75
N CYS A 40 -0.10 0.83 1.31
CA CYS A 40 -0.63 1.94 0.53
C CYS A 40 0.51 2.83 -0.02
N VAL A 41 0.42 3.22 -1.29
CA VAL A 41 1.36 4.13 -1.96
C VAL A 41 0.60 5.18 -2.75
N SER A 42 1.16 6.39 -2.88
CA SER A 42 0.61 7.44 -3.73
C SER A 42 1.35 7.48 -5.06
N LEU A 43 0.63 7.35 -6.17
CA LEU A 43 1.20 7.36 -7.52
C LEU A 43 0.57 8.45 -8.38
N CYS A 44 1.37 9.04 -9.26
CA CYS A 44 0.86 9.90 -10.33
C CYS A 44 0.30 9.02 -11.47
N PRO A 45 -0.52 9.59 -12.38
CA PRO A 45 -1.14 8.84 -13.47
C PRO A 45 -0.13 8.07 -14.34
N ASP A 46 1.06 8.64 -14.55
CA ASP A 46 2.12 8.02 -15.35
C ASP A 46 2.73 6.79 -14.66
N CYS A 47 2.76 6.76 -13.32
CA CYS A 47 3.36 5.67 -12.55
C CYS A 47 2.37 4.58 -12.13
N LEU A 48 1.07 4.75 -12.36
CA LEU A 48 0.03 3.76 -11.95
C LEU A 48 0.19 2.38 -12.61
N THR A 49 0.98 2.27 -13.69
CA THR A 49 1.16 1.02 -14.44
C THR A 49 2.53 0.37 -14.22
N ASP A 50 3.38 0.97 -13.40
CA ASP A 50 4.76 0.52 -13.20
C ASP A 50 4.85 -0.43 -11.99
N ASP A 51 5.65 -1.50 -12.11
CA ASP A 51 5.96 -2.41 -11.00
C ASP A 51 6.84 -1.68 -9.97
N LEU A 52 6.20 -1.14 -8.93
CA LEU A 52 6.89 -0.35 -7.92
C LEU A 52 7.76 -1.23 -7.00
N ALA A 53 9.08 -1.12 -7.13
CA ALA A 53 10.02 -1.74 -6.19
C ALA A 53 10.20 -0.87 -4.94
N VAL A 54 9.54 -1.22 -3.83
CA VAL A 54 9.70 -0.54 -2.54
C VAL A 54 10.83 -1.22 -1.72
N PRO A 55 11.87 -0.49 -1.26
CA PRO A 55 12.94 -1.06 -0.44
C PRO A 55 12.41 -1.68 0.86
N GLY A 56 12.98 -2.82 1.28
CA GLY A 56 12.48 -3.63 2.41
C GLY A 56 12.14 -2.87 3.70
N PRO A 57 13.01 -1.99 4.24
CA PRO A 57 12.68 -1.21 5.45
C PRO A 57 11.52 -0.22 5.25
N ALA A 58 11.41 0.37 4.06
CA ALA A 58 10.30 1.26 3.72
C ALA A 58 8.99 0.47 3.50
N ALA A 59 9.09 -0.73 2.90
CA ALA A 59 7.96 -1.63 2.73
C ALA A 59 7.38 -2.08 4.08
N ALA A 60 8.21 -2.54 5.01
CA ALA A 60 7.75 -2.98 6.34
C ALA A 60 7.04 -1.84 7.11
N ARG A 61 7.56 -0.62 7.01
CA ARG A 61 6.90 0.56 7.59
C ARG A 61 5.56 0.85 6.91
N GLY A 62 5.51 0.85 5.58
CA GLY A 62 4.29 1.09 4.82
C GLY A 62 3.20 0.05 5.09
N VAL A 63 3.58 -1.22 5.29
CA VAL A 63 2.65 -2.29 5.68
C VAL A 63 2.06 -2.01 7.06
N ALA A 64 2.89 -1.64 8.04
CA ALA A 64 2.40 -1.30 9.38
C ALA A 64 1.49 -0.06 9.38
N GLU A 65 1.81 0.94 8.57
CA GLU A 65 0.95 2.12 8.37
C GLU A 65 -0.39 1.74 7.75
N HIS A 66 -0.40 0.89 6.71
CA HIS A 66 -1.62 0.40 6.07
C HIS A 66 -2.52 -0.39 7.02
N CYS A 67 -1.96 -1.31 7.81
CA CYS A 67 -2.69 -2.00 8.88
C CYS A 67 -3.33 -1.00 9.85
N GLY A 68 -2.61 0.06 10.22
CA GLY A 68 -3.14 1.14 11.06
C GLY A 68 -4.32 1.87 10.44
N HIS A 69 -4.31 2.11 9.12
CA HIS A 69 -5.43 2.73 8.42
C HIS A 69 -6.66 1.81 8.36
N LEU A 70 -6.45 0.50 8.22
CA LEU A 70 -7.50 -0.51 8.20
C LEU A 70 -8.04 -0.88 9.60
N ASP A 71 -7.39 -0.43 10.67
CA ASP A 71 -7.69 -0.79 12.06
C ASP A 71 -7.53 -2.31 12.32
N ILE A 72 -6.45 -2.89 11.77
CA ILE A 72 -6.09 -4.31 11.93
C ILE A 72 -4.67 -4.48 12.48
N ALA A 73 -4.37 -5.64 13.06
CA ALA A 73 -3.00 -6.01 13.39
C ALA A 73 -2.26 -6.58 12.17
N LEU A 74 -0.92 -6.59 12.20
CA LEU A 74 -0.10 -7.26 11.19
C LEU A 74 -0.46 -8.74 11.03
N SER A 75 -0.76 -9.44 12.13
CA SER A 75 -1.19 -10.84 12.11
C SER A 75 -2.52 -11.06 11.39
N ASP A 76 -3.40 -10.07 11.39
CA ASP A 76 -4.68 -10.16 10.67
C ASP A 76 -4.45 -10.04 9.16
N MET A 77 -3.53 -9.16 8.74
CA MET A 77 -3.10 -9.08 7.35
C MET A 77 -2.46 -10.39 6.89
N ASP A 78 -1.55 -10.97 7.68
CA ASP A 78 -0.93 -12.25 7.39
C ASP A 78 -2.00 -13.34 7.19
N ALA A 79 -2.99 -13.42 8.08
CA ALA A 79 -4.07 -14.40 7.98
C ALA A 79 -4.91 -14.23 6.69
N VAL A 80 -5.11 -12.99 6.22
CA VAL A 80 -5.82 -12.71 4.96
C VAL A 80 -4.99 -13.14 3.76
N LEU A 81 -3.68 -12.86 3.77
CA LEU A 81 -2.75 -13.30 2.73
C LEU A 81 -2.69 -14.83 2.64
N GLU A 82 -2.62 -15.52 3.78
CA GLU A 82 -2.65 -16.99 3.86
C GLU A 82 -3.99 -17.59 3.41
N SER A 83 -5.09 -16.83 3.47
CA SER A 83 -6.40 -17.27 2.98
C SER A 83 -6.50 -17.37 1.45
N GLY A 84 -5.44 -16.98 0.74
CA GLY A 84 -5.40 -16.96 -0.72
C GLY A 84 -5.91 -15.66 -1.33
N TRP A 85 -5.88 -14.56 -0.56
CA TRP A 85 -6.18 -13.23 -1.08
C TRP A 85 -5.23 -12.90 -2.25
N SER A 86 -5.81 -12.35 -3.32
CA SER A 86 -5.09 -11.95 -4.52
C SER A 86 -5.48 -10.52 -4.89
N TRP A 87 -4.47 -9.70 -5.12
CA TRP A 87 -4.48 -8.43 -5.86
C TRP A 87 -5.17 -8.50 -7.23
#